data_AF-A0A5C7ML76-F1
#
_entry.id   AF-A0A5C7ML76-F1
#
_cell.length_a   1.000
_cell.length_b   1.000
_cell.length_c   1.000
_cell.angle_alpha   90.00
_cell.angle_beta   90.00
_cell.angle_gamma   90.00
#
_symmetry.space_group_name_H-M   'P 1'
#
loop_
_entity.id
_entity.type
_entity.pdbx_description
1 polymer ?
#
loop_
_entity_poly.entity_id
_entity_poly.type
_entity_poly.pdbx_seq_one_letter_code
_entity_poly.pdbx_strand_id
1 'polypeptide(L)'
;MTKYINRKTLQSLSLIAVVTMFTSSCTKLPEARENIDIYSEIAQVVYQPTMGRNTVIPSAFSQQGTSYPATFKILNIRRRNGDDAPELRTVLPVKVWKAAYTGFEKSIEEIENKREIQNRPVFEIGKHSGDLFMWSTANSNFIRSLPDSGYLFDIEVSNSGGRRYFQNRVLQPFREVPYVPSNINSYTGMQNSPYVSPNGGMYMVADTSIAGVGSVNLSNGDVNISFNKIVGSNQNKLTFRFLNNRNEFINPDKFNDTDWKNLIHGFNMVKNAEGVTYDVAYPIPLAAINTVYTTGGGTLAKTVFRYQRLGFGNRIENNYLGLNFAIYEPGNWEIIIRFNRYNPKFD
;
A
#
# COMPACT_ATOMS: atom_id res chain seq x y z
N MET A 1 23.03 -44.86 -82.49
CA MET A 1 22.56 -45.50 -81.24
C MET A 1 22.29 -44.43 -80.20
N THR A 2 21.04 -43.98 -80.10
CA THR A 2 20.66 -42.91 -79.16
C THR A 2 19.86 -43.56 -78.04
N LYS A 3 20.46 -43.69 -76.85
CA LYS A 3 19.82 -44.26 -75.65
C LYS A 3 18.77 -43.27 -75.12
N TYR A 4 17.50 -43.65 -75.21
CA TYR A 4 16.41 -42.96 -74.54
C TYR A 4 16.47 -43.25 -73.04
N ILE A 5 16.91 -42.27 -72.25
CA ILE A 5 16.73 -42.30 -70.79
C ILE A 5 15.27 -41.96 -70.51
N ASN A 6 14.59 -42.88 -69.82
CA ASN A 6 13.16 -42.79 -69.55
C ASN A 6 12.86 -41.58 -68.63
N ARG A 7 12.07 -40.62 -69.12
CA ARG A 7 11.74 -39.36 -68.41
C ARG A 7 11.14 -39.59 -67.02
N LYS A 8 10.43 -40.71 -66.81
CA LYS A 8 9.82 -41.07 -65.52
C LYS A 8 10.86 -41.46 -64.46
N THR A 9 11.92 -42.16 -64.84
CA THR A 9 13.02 -42.51 -63.91
C THR A 9 13.87 -41.30 -63.55
N LEU A 10 14.03 -40.33 -64.47
CA LEU A 10 14.74 -39.09 -64.18
C LEU A 10 13.95 -38.20 -63.20
N GLN A 11 12.63 -38.05 -63.41
CA GLN A 11 11.74 -37.30 -62.50
C GLN A 11 11.65 -37.94 -61.10
N SER A 12 11.68 -39.27 -61.01
CA SER A 12 11.63 -40.00 -59.74
C SER A 12 12.93 -39.82 -58.94
N LEU A 13 14.09 -39.83 -59.60
CA LEU A 13 15.38 -39.55 -58.94
C LEU A 13 15.53 -38.08 -58.54
N SER A 14 15.00 -37.14 -59.33
CA SER A 14 14.97 -35.71 -58.96
C SER A 14 14.09 -35.45 -57.74
N LEU A 15 12.94 -36.12 -57.63
CA LEU A 15 12.04 -35.96 -56.50
C LEU A 15 12.63 -36.53 -55.20
N ILE A 16 13.33 -37.67 -55.28
CA ILE A 16 13.98 -38.30 -54.12
C ILE A 16 15.21 -37.50 -53.65
N ALA A 17 15.97 -36.89 -54.58
CA ALA A 17 17.09 -36.01 -54.24
C ALA A 17 16.65 -34.66 -53.65
N VAL A 18 15.52 -34.12 -54.11
CA VAL A 18 14.94 -32.89 -53.55
C VAL A 18 14.33 -33.13 -52.16
N VAL A 19 13.68 -34.28 -51.93
CA VAL A 19 13.10 -34.63 -50.62
C VAL A 19 14.18 -34.93 -49.56
N THR A 20 15.34 -35.46 -49.95
CA THR A 20 16.45 -35.69 -48.99
C THR A 20 17.18 -34.41 -48.60
N MET A 21 17.23 -33.38 -49.46
CA MET A 21 17.84 -32.08 -49.13
C MET A 21 17.05 -31.23 -48.13
N PHE A 22 15.77 -31.52 -47.89
CA PHE A 22 14.95 -30.81 -46.90
C PHE A 22 14.99 -31.39 -45.47
N THR A 23 15.72 -32.49 -45.25
CA THR A 23 15.79 -33.15 -43.92
C THR A 23 17.05 -32.84 -43.13
N SER A 24 17.99 -32.10 -43.72
CA SER A 24 19.23 -31.70 -43.06
C SER A 24 19.15 -30.26 -42.54
N SER A 25 19.17 -30.17 -41.20
CA SER A 25 19.65 -29.02 -40.41
C SER A 25 18.65 -27.90 -40.08
N CYS A 26 17.71 -28.22 -39.19
CA CYS A 26 17.47 -27.32 -38.06
C CYS A 26 18.25 -27.90 -36.87
N THR A 27 19.56 -27.63 -36.80
CA THR A 27 20.30 -27.84 -35.55
C THR A 27 19.67 -26.88 -34.54
N LYS A 28 19.08 -27.42 -33.47
CA LYS A 28 18.82 -26.62 -32.28
C LYS A 28 20.16 -26.00 -31.91
N LEU A 29 20.31 -24.68 -32.11
CA LEU A 29 21.44 -23.95 -31.56
C LEU A 29 21.55 -24.37 -30.08
N PRO A 30 22.75 -24.70 -29.58
CA PRO A 30 22.89 -25.03 -28.17
C PRO A 30 22.26 -23.90 -27.38
N GLU A 31 21.37 -24.26 -26.45
CA GLU A 31 20.70 -23.29 -25.57
C GLU A 31 21.76 -22.31 -25.07
N ALA A 32 21.53 -21.02 -25.27
CA ALA A 32 22.46 -20.00 -24.84
C ALA A 32 22.75 -20.24 -23.36
N ARG A 33 24.01 -20.52 -23.01
CA ARG A 33 24.38 -20.77 -21.62
C ARG A 33 24.01 -19.52 -20.82
N GLU A 34 23.05 -19.68 -19.92
CA GLU A 34 22.76 -18.65 -18.95
C GLU A 34 24.03 -18.36 -18.13
N ASN A 35 24.15 -17.14 -17.68
CA ASN A 35 25.27 -16.67 -16.87
C ASN A 35 24.75 -15.94 -15.63
N ILE A 36 25.54 -15.98 -14.56
CA ILE A 36 25.44 -15.04 -13.45
C ILE A 36 26.65 -14.12 -13.56
N ASP A 37 26.43 -12.84 -13.81
CA ASP A 37 27.52 -11.88 -14.00
C ASP A 37 28.20 -11.57 -12.66
N ILE A 38 29.53 -11.47 -12.64
CA ILE A 38 30.34 -11.08 -11.47
C ILE A 38 30.18 -9.59 -11.10
N TYR A 39 29.64 -8.77 -11.99
CA TYR A 39 29.29 -7.38 -11.74
C TYR A 39 27.83 -7.17 -11.34
N SER A 40 26.99 -8.22 -11.36
CA SER A 40 25.63 -8.11 -10.81
C SER A 40 25.64 -7.68 -9.35
N GLU A 41 24.73 -6.80 -8.95
CA GLU A 41 24.79 -6.23 -7.61
C GLU A 41 23.42 -6.02 -6.98
N ILE A 42 23.40 -6.01 -5.65
CA ILE A 42 22.28 -5.49 -4.87
C ILE A 42 22.85 -4.35 -4.05
N ALA A 43 22.79 -3.14 -4.59
CA ALA A 43 23.43 -1.96 -3.98
C ALA A 43 22.83 -1.61 -2.61
N GLN A 44 21.54 -1.88 -2.42
CA GLN A 44 20.88 -1.66 -1.15
C GLN A 44 21.36 -2.65 -0.08
N VAL A 45 21.99 -2.12 0.96
CA VAL A 45 22.48 -2.89 2.11
C VAL A 45 21.48 -2.89 3.26
N VAL A 46 20.81 -1.76 3.52
CA VAL A 46 19.90 -1.57 4.66
C VAL A 46 18.45 -1.48 4.18
N TYR A 47 17.58 -2.27 4.81
CA TYR A 47 16.15 -2.37 4.51
C TYR A 47 15.34 -1.98 5.75
N GLN A 48 14.49 -0.97 5.61
CA GLN A 48 13.74 -0.39 6.74
C GLN A 48 12.23 -0.33 6.45
N PRO A 49 11.55 -1.48 6.30
CA PRO A 49 10.10 -1.50 6.13
C PRO A 49 9.39 -1.02 7.40
N THR A 50 8.19 -0.46 7.25
CA THR A 50 7.32 -0.17 8.40
C THR A 50 6.43 -1.38 8.67
N MET A 51 6.40 -1.85 9.91
CA MET A 51 5.57 -2.98 10.34
C MET A 51 4.08 -2.63 10.45
N GLY A 52 3.23 -3.62 10.68
CA GLY A 52 1.77 -3.45 10.80
C GLY A 52 1.05 -3.15 9.48
N ARG A 53 1.74 -3.24 8.35
CA ARG A 53 1.19 -3.07 6.99
C ARG A 53 1.98 -3.91 5.99
N ASN A 54 1.35 -4.27 4.87
CA ASN A 54 2.06 -4.92 3.78
C ASN A 54 3.03 -3.90 3.16
N THR A 55 4.34 -4.17 3.25
CA THR A 55 5.39 -3.35 2.66
C THR A 55 6.12 -4.17 1.61
N VAL A 56 6.13 -3.66 0.37
CA VAL A 56 6.95 -4.21 -0.71
C VAL A 56 8.15 -3.31 -0.88
N ILE A 57 9.35 -3.89 -0.82
CA ILE A 57 10.60 -3.21 -1.13
C ILE A 57 11.05 -3.73 -2.49
N PRO A 58 10.95 -2.92 -3.55
CA PRO A 58 11.36 -3.32 -4.89
C PRO A 58 12.80 -3.83 -4.90
N SER A 59 13.06 -4.85 -5.71
CA SER A 59 14.41 -5.38 -5.84
C SER A 59 15.38 -4.31 -6.33
N ALA A 60 16.47 -4.12 -5.57
CA ALA A 60 17.60 -3.30 -5.99
C ALA A 60 18.63 -4.12 -6.80
N PHE A 61 18.22 -5.24 -7.40
CA PHE A 61 19.10 -6.12 -8.17
C PHE A 61 19.43 -5.51 -9.54
N SER A 62 20.70 -5.20 -9.72
CA SER A 62 21.31 -4.77 -10.97
C SER A 62 21.76 -6.00 -11.75
N GLN A 63 21.06 -6.28 -12.84
CA GLN A 63 21.26 -7.48 -13.66
C GLN A 63 22.68 -7.55 -14.24
N GLN A 64 23.20 -6.43 -14.75
CA GLN A 64 24.38 -6.39 -15.61
C GLN A 64 24.25 -7.44 -16.73
N GLY A 65 25.25 -8.29 -16.95
CA GLY A 65 25.18 -9.39 -17.92
C GLY A 65 24.41 -10.63 -17.45
N THR A 66 23.77 -10.66 -16.27
CA THR A 66 23.08 -11.85 -15.75
C THR A 66 21.89 -12.23 -16.61
N SER A 67 21.77 -13.50 -16.99
CA SER A 67 20.64 -14.01 -17.78
C SER A 67 19.39 -14.25 -16.91
N TYR A 68 18.21 -13.96 -17.45
CA TYR A 68 16.91 -14.35 -16.89
C TYR A 68 16.36 -15.60 -17.61
N PRO A 69 15.59 -16.46 -16.91
CA PRO A 69 15.00 -16.28 -15.58
C PRO A 69 15.97 -16.53 -14.41
N ALA A 70 16.04 -15.56 -13.49
CA ALA A 70 16.75 -15.70 -12.22
C ALA A 70 15.79 -16.09 -11.09
N THR A 71 16.32 -16.77 -10.07
CA THR A 71 15.63 -17.18 -8.86
C THR A 71 16.33 -16.57 -7.64
N PHE A 72 15.54 -15.91 -6.79
CA PHE A 72 15.98 -15.24 -5.57
C PHE A 72 15.57 -16.04 -4.32
N LYS A 73 16.45 -16.09 -3.32
CA LYS A 73 16.18 -16.69 -2.00
C LYS A 73 16.85 -15.90 -0.88
N ILE A 74 16.17 -15.80 0.27
CA ILE A 74 16.81 -15.32 1.51
C ILE A 74 17.48 -16.50 2.20
N LEU A 75 18.71 -16.29 2.68
CA LEU A 75 19.50 -17.25 3.44
C LEU A 75 20.02 -16.62 4.74
N ASN A 76 20.44 -17.49 5.67
CA ASN A 76 21.19 -17.11 6.88
C ASN A 76 20.56 -15.96 7.69
N ILE A 77 19.23 -15.96 7.84
CA ILE A 77 18.53 -14.93 8.61
C ILE A 77 18.89 -15.09 10.09
N ARG A 78 19.55 -14.07 10.62
CA ARG A 78 20.09 -14.06 11.98
C ARG A 78 19.93 -12.70 12.63
N ARG A 79 19.89 -12.69 13.95
CA ARG A 79 19.96 -11.48 14.76
C ARG A 79 21.35 -10.88 14.67
N ARG A 80 21.48 -9.61 15.05
CA ARG A 80 22.78 -8.92 15.00
C ARG A 80 23.88 -9.52 15.88
N ASN A 81 23.52 -10.27 16.92
CA ASN A 81 24.42 -11.02 17.78
C ASN A 81 24.87 -12.37 17.18
N GLY A 82 24.36 -12.75 15.99
CA GLY A 82 24.68 -14.00 15.31
C GLY A 82 23.68 -15.13 15.54
N ASP A 83 22.78 -15.01 16.52
CA ASP A 83 21.76 -16.02 16.81
C ASP A 83 20.77 -16.16 15.65
N ASP A 84 20.19 -17.35 15.51
CA ASP A 84 19.12 -17.59 14.55
C ASP A 84 17.92 -16.64 14.81
N ALA A 85 17.27 -16.18 13.72
CA ALA A 85 16.07 -15.34 13.79
C ALA A 85 14.83 -16.11 13.28
N PRO A 86 14.29 -17.06 14.06
CA PRO A 86 13.11 -17.83 13.67
C PRO A 86 11.84 -16.98 13.58
N GLU A 87 11.77 -15.87 14.32
CA GLU A 87 10.63 -14.95 14.29
C GLU A 87 10.31 -14.42 12.88
N LEU A 88 11.32 -14.20 12.03
CA LEU A 88 11.15 -13.70 10.66
C LEU A 88 10.67 -14.78 9.68
N ARG A 89 10.87 -16.06 10.01
CA ARG A 89 10.43 -17.22 9.23
C ARG A 89 9.10 -17.78 9.70
N THR A 90 8.55 -17.24 10.79
CA THR A 90 7.26 -17.67 11.32
C THR A 90 6.18 -17.45 10.28
N VAL A 91 5.44 -18.50 9.96
CA VAL A 91 4.40 -18.48 8.93
C VAL A 91 3.09 -18.06 9.56
N LEU A 92 2.52 -16.96 9.09
CA LEU A 92 1.28 -16.38 9.60
C LEU A 92 0.25 -16.21 8.49
N PRO A 93 -1.05 -16.28 8.80
CA PRO A 93 -2.11 -16.03 7.83
C PRO A 93 -2.11 -14.55 7.43
N VAL A 94 -1.87 -14.27 6.15
CA VAL A 94 -1.91 -12.93 5.56
C VAL A 94 -3.00 -12.87 4.50
N LYS A 95 -3.58 -11.68 4.34
CA LYS A 95 -4.62 -11.44 3.35
C LYS A 95 -3.99 -10.94 2.06
N VAL A 96 -4.24 -11.63 0.96
CA VAL A 96 -3.71 -11.29 -0.36
C VAL A 96 -4.84 -11.19 -1.39
N TRP A 97 -4.58 -10.43 -2.46
CA TRP A 97 -5.51 -10.32 -3.57
C TRP A 97 -5.32 -11.50 -4.53
N LYS A 98 -6.43 -12.19 -4.85
CA LYS A 98 -6.49 -13.18 -5.94
C LYS A 98 -7.14 -12.62 -7.21
N ALA A 99 -7.80 -11.48 -7.10
CA ALA A 99 -8.38 -10.73 -8.22
C ALA A 99 -8.15 -9.22 -8.01
N ALA A 100 -8.15 -8.47 -9.12
CA ALA A 100 -7.91 -7.04 -9.09
C ALA A 100 -9.03 -6.30 -8.33
N TYR A 101 -8.62 -5.47 -7.38
CA TYR A 101 -9.46 -4.46 -6.77
C TYR A 101 -9.58 -3.25 -7.70
N THR A 102 -10.78 -2.71 -7.86
CA THR A 102 -11.03 -1.61 -8.80
C THR A 102 -11.54 -0.33 -8.13
N GLY A 103 -12.07 -0.42 -6.91
CA GLY A 103 -12.76 0.69 -6.25
C GLY A 103 -14.21 0.85 -6.68
N PHE A 104 -14.75 -0.09 -7.47
CA PHE A 104 -16.15 -0.13 -7.90
C PHE A 104 -16.96 -1.23 -7.22
N GLU A 105 -16.34 -1.95 -6.28
CA GLU A 105 -17.03 -2.94 -5.45
C GLU A 105 -18.18 -2.30 -4.67
N LYS A 106 -19.28 -3.03 -4.50
CA LYS A 106 -20.53 -2.51 -3.93
C LYS A 106 -20.81 -3.03 -2.52
N SER A 107 -19.99 -3.96 -2.03
CA SER A 107 -20.10 -4.49 -0.68
C SER A 107 -18.76 -4.98 -0.15
N ILE A 108 -18.69 -5.16 1.17
CA ILE A 108 -17.57 -5.84 1.83
C ILE A 108 -17.42 -7.26 1.29
N GLU A 109 -18.51 -7.96 1.03
CA GLU A 109 -18.48 -9.34 0.52
C GLU A 109 -17.81 -9.42 -0.86
N GLU A 110 -18.09 -8.48 -1.77
CA GLU A 110 -17.43 -8.42 -3.09
C GLU A 110 -15.91 -8.21 -2.96
N ILE A 111 -15.47 -7.35 -2.03
CA ILE A 111 -14.05 -7.11 -1.74
C ILE A 111 -13.40 -8.39 -1.19
N GLU A 112 -14.08 -9.04 -0.26
CA GLU A 112 -13.57 -10.22 0.44
C GLU A 112 -13.51 -11.45 -0.48
N ASN A 113 -14.45 -11.57 -1.42
CA ASN A 113 -14.42 -12.60 -2.46
C ASN A 113 -13.24 -12.44 -3.44
N LYS A 114 -12.63 -11.25 -3.53
CA LYS A 114 -11.40 -11.00 -4.31
C LYS A 114 -10.11 -11.21 -3.51
N ARG A 115 -10.24 -11.52 -2.22
CA ARG A 115 -9.13 -11.78 -1.32
C ARG A 115 -9.09 -13.24 -0.91
N GLU A 116 -7.95 -13.68 -0.45
CA GLU A 116 -7.78 -14.97 0.18
C GLU A 116 -6.74 -14.90 1.29
N ILE A 117 -6.79 -15.86 2.19
CA ILE A 117 -5.80 -16.02 3.24
C ILE A 117 -4.71 -16.95 2.70
N GLN A 118 -3.47 -16.46 2.72
CA GLN A 118 -2.29 -17.26 2.43
C GLN A 118 -1.39 -17.30 3.66
N ASN A 119 -0.80 -18.47 3.92
CA ASN A 119 0.18 -18.63 4.98
C ASN A 119 1.55 -18.22 4.45
N ARG A 120 2.06 -17.07 4.90
CA ARG A 120 3.33 -16.50 4.46
C ARG A 120 4.29 -16.28 5.63
N PRO A 121 5.61 -16.47 5.43
CA PRO A 121 6.59 -16.06 6.43
C PRO A 121 6.54 -14.54 6.61
N VAL A 122 6.82 -14.04 7.82
CA VAL A 122 6.77 -12.60 8.13
C VAL A 122 7.61 -11.77 7.16
N PHE A 123 8.80 -12.26 6.81
CA PHE A 123 9.71 -11.63 5.86
C PHE A 123 10.09 -12.62 4.75
N GLU A 124 9.84 -12.26 3.50
CA GLU A 124 10.13 -13.12 2.34
C GLU A 124 10.67 -12.35 1.14
N ILE A 125 11.17 -13.08 0.15
CA ILE A 125 11.62 -12.54 -1.13
C ILE A 125 10.82 -13.18 -2.27
N GLY A 126 10.39 -12.35 -3.22
CA GLY A 126 9.73 -12.79 -4.44
C GLY A 126 10.67 -13.66 -5.26
N LYS A 127 10.33 -14.94 -5.43
CA LYS A 127 11.19 -15.94 -6.10
C LYS A 127 11.72 -15.47 -7.46
N HIS A 128 10.89 -14.75 -8.24
CA HIS A 128 11.22 -14.32 -9.60
C HIS A 128 11.41 -12.80 -9.76
N SER A 129 10.91 -11.99 -8.81
CA SER A 129 11.08 -10.53 -8.87
C SER A 129 12.27 -10.03 -8.05
N GLY A 130 12.67 -10.78 -7.01
CA GLY A 130 13.67 -10.32 -6.06
C GLY A 130 13.17 -9.22 -5.11
N ASP A 131 11.87 -8.89 -5.14
CA ASP A 131 11.28 -7.92 -4.21
C ASP A 131 11.20 -8.52 -2.82
N LEU A 132 11.46 -7.70 -1.81
CA LEU A 132 11.32 -8.11 -0.41
C LEU A 132 9.93 -7.72 0.10
N PHE A 133 9.32 -8.61 0.85
CA PHE A 133 8.00 -8.44 1.42
C PHE A 133 8.09 -8.50 2.94
N MET A 134 7.58 -7.46 3.59
CA MET A 134 7.24 -7.49 5.02
C MET A 134 5.73 -7.47 5.13
N TRP A 135 5.15 -8.54 5.64
CA TRP A 135 3.70 -8.67 5.73
C TRP A 135 3.11 -7.90 6.92
N SER A 136 1.84 -7.52 6.81
CA SER A 136 1.10 -6.76 7.83
C SER A 136 1.01 -7.44 9.20
N THR A 137 1.28 -8.74 9.27
CA THR A 137 1.33 -9.51 10.53
C THR A 137 2.60 -9.24 11.35
N ALA A 138 3.64 -8.64 10.75
CA ALA A 138 4.84 -8.20 11.45
C ALA A 138 4.48 -7.13 12.49
N ASN A 139 4.89 -7.35 13.74
CA ASN A 139 4.65 -6.42 14.83
C ASN A 139 5.79 -6.44 15.87
N SER A 140 5.94 -5.35 16.61
CA SER A 140 7.04 -5.11 17.55
C SER A 140 6.96 -5.92 18.84
N ASN A 141 5.90 -6.71 19.05
CA ASN A 141 5.83 -7.63 20.19
C ASN A 141 6.77 -8.83 20.03
N PHE A 142 7.12 -9.21 18.80
CA PHE A 142 7.99 -10.38 18.54
C PHE A 142 9.07 -10.14 17.46
N ILE A 143 8.99 -9.05 16.70
CA ILE A 143 10.04 -8.61 15.76
C ILE A 143 10.81 -7.44 16.38
N ARG A 144 12.15 -7.50 16.31
CA ARG A 144 13.00 -6.37 16.72
C ARG A 144 12.86 -5.24 15.72
N SER A 145 12.46 -4.07 16.22
CA SER A 145 12.34 -2.85 15.45
C SER A 145 13.39 -1.82 15.87
N LEU A 146 13.57 -0.79 15.05
CA LEU A 146 14.32 0.39 15.46
C LEU A 146 13.83 0.90 16.84
N PRO A 147 14.75 1.37 17.70
CA PRO A 147 16.19 1.64 17.46
C PRO A 147 17.13 0.42 17.54
N ASP A 148 16.62 -0.82 17.64
CA ASP A 148 17.47 -2.02 17.64
C ASP A 148 18.32 -2.13 16.37
N SER A 149 19.50 -2.74 16.48
CA SER A 149 20.41 -2.93 15.34
C SER A 149 19.85 -3.88 14.28
N GLY A 150 18.78 -4.61 14.59
CA GLY A 150 17.99 -5.41 13.67
C GLY A 150 18.63 -6.76 13.36
N TYR A 151 18.47 -7.16 12.10
CA TYR A 151 18.80 -8.49 11.60
C TYR A 151 19.81 -8.44 10.47
N LEU A 152 20.48 -9.56 10.26
CA LEU A 152 21.30 -9.83 9.09
C LEU A 152 20.69 -10.95 8.28
N PHE A 153 20.79 -10.85 6.97
CA PHE A 153 20.41 -11.90 6.04
C PHE A 153 21.27 -11.83 4.79
N ASP A 154 21.32 -12.93 4.06
CA ASP A 154 21.99 -13.02 2.77
C ASP A 154 20.95 -13.23 1.67
N ILE A 155 21.24 -12.78 0.46
CA ILE A 155 20.39 -13.04 -0.72
C ILE A 155 21.16 -13.93 -1.69
N GLU A 156 20.60 -15.07 -2.05
CA GLU A 156 21.06 -15.90 -3.16
C GLU A 156 20.32 -15.50 -4.44
N VAL A 157 21.07 -15.31 -5.52
CA VAL A 157 20.56 -15.20 -6.89
C VAL A 157 21.10 -16.39 -7.70
N SER A 158 20.23 -17.10 -8.41
CA SER A 158 20.58 -18.33 -9.12
C SER A 158 19.84 -18.46 -10.45
N ASN A 159 20.49 -19.06 -11.44
CA ASN A 159 19.88 -19.52 -12.71
C ASN A 159 20.59 -20.82 -13.14
N SER A 160 20.35 -21.32 -14.36
CA SER A 160 21.00 -22.55 -14.83
C SER A 160 22.52 -22.39 -15.03
N GLY A 161 23.00 -21.16 -15.13
CA GLY A 161 24.41 -20.79 -15.30
C GLY A 161 25.23 -20.72 -14.02
N GLY A 162 24.61 -20.59 -12.85
CA GLY A 162 25.33 -20.51 -11.58
C GLY A 162 24.55 -19.86 -10.44
N ARG A 163 25.28 -19.48 -9.39
CA ARG A 163 24.73 -18.81 -8.21
C ARG A 163 25.65 -17.72 -7.70
N ARG A 164 25.08 -16.69 -7.10
CA ARG A 164 25.78 -15.62 -6.40
C ARG A 164 25.11 -15.29 -5.09
N TYR A 165 25.92 -14.94 -4.10
CA TYR A 165 25.47 -14.57 -2.76
C TYR A 165 25.79 -13.11 -2.47
N PHE A 166 24.80 -12.42 -1.90
CA PHE A 166 24.90 -11.06 -1.40
C PHE A 166 24.77 -11.10 0.11
N GLN A 167 25.90 -11.11 0.79
CA GLN A 167 25.97 -11.36 2.23
C GLN A 167 25.70 -10.10 3.07
N ASN A 168 25.30 -10.30 4.32
CA ASN A 168 25.23 -9.27 5.36
C ASN A 168 24.31 -8.07 5.00
N ARG A 169 23.18 -8.33 4.33
CA ARG A 169 22.11 -7.34 4.22
C ARG A 169 21.47 -7.13 5.58
N VAL A 170 21.09 -5.89 5.87
CA VAL A 170 20.61 -5.45 7.18
C VAL A 170 19.11 -5.18 7.08
N LEU A 171 18.32 -5.81 7.95
CA LEU A 171 16.90 -5.54 8.11
C LEU A 171 16.67 -4.82 9.45
N GLN A 172 16.16 -3.59 9.37
CA GLN A 172 15.88 -2.71 10.52
C GLN A 172 14.47 -2.12 10.38
N PRO A 173 13.42 -2.88 10.74
CA PRO A 173 12.07 -2.42 10.53
C PRO A 173 11.71 -1.27 11.47
N PHE A 174 10.93 -0.32 10.98
CA PHE A 174 10.27 0.68 11.83
C PHE A 174 9.08 0.04 12.56
N ARG A 175 8.74 0.60 13.73
CA ARG A 175 7.54 0.23 14.47
C ARG A 175 6.27 0.52 13.68
N GLU A 176 5.22 -0.16 14.07
CA GLU A 176 3.89 -0.05 13.51
C GLU A 176 3.38 1.37 13.68
N VAL A 177 2.85 1.90 12.58
CA VAL A 177 2.12 3.15 12.57
C VAL A 177 0.72 2.81 12.06
N PRO A 178 -0.29 2.77 12.95
CA PRO A 178 -1.60 2.23 12.60
C PRO A 178 -2.37 3.13 11.63
N TYR A 179 -2.06 4.43 11.57
CA TYR A 179 -2.68 5.39 10.66
C TYR A 179 -1.70 6.47 10.19
N VAL A 180 -2.03 7.15 9.10
CA VAL A 180 -1.31 8.31 8.54
C VAL A 180 -2.35 9.38 8.19
N PRO A 181 -2.10 10.69 8.39
CA PRO A 181 -0.97 11.28 9.08
C PRO A 181 -0.90 10.82 10.54
N SER A 182 0.32 10.54 11.01
CA SER A 182 0.55 10.00 12.35
C SER A 182 1.19 11.05 13.24
N ASN A 183 0.79 11.05 14.50
CA ASN A 183 1.45 11.70 15.62
C ASN A 183 2.38 10.74 16.38
N ILE A 184 2.51 9.48 15.94
CA ILE A 184 3.39 8.46 16.52
C ILE A 184 4.71 8.43 15.74
N ASN A 185 5.81 8.53 16.46
CA ASN A 185 7.15 8.38 15.92
C ASN A 185 7.43 6.90 15.63
N SER A 186 7.62 6.51 14.37
CA SER A 186 7.87 5.12 13.97
C SER A 186 9.22 4.56 14.43
N TYR A 187 10.16 5.42 14.83
CA TYR A 187 11.47 5.04 15.35
C TYR A 187 11.40 4.70 16.85
N THR A 188 10.67 5.48 17.66
CA THR A 188 10.60 5.29 19.12
C THR A 188 9.31 4.62 19.59
N GLY A 189 8.25 4.67 18.79
CA GLY A 189 6.89 4.28 19.18
C GLY A 189 6.17 5.33 20.04
N MET A 190 6.81 6.46 20.36
CA MET A 190 6.23 7.48 21.21
C MET A 190 5.34 8.43 20.42
N GLN A 191 4.25 8.88 21.07
CA GLN A 191 3.38 9.90 20.52
C GLN A 191 3.96 11.30 20.78
N ASN A 192 4.19 12.06 19.71
CA ASN A 192 4.80 13.40 19.77
C ASN A 192 3.78 14.52 19.99
N SER A 193 2.50 14.27 19.68
CA SER A 193 1.41 15.25 19.76
C SER A 193 0.08 14.55 20.06
N PRO A 194 -0.86 15.15 20.79
CA PRO A 194 -2.19 14.57 21.00
C PRO A 194 -3.06 14.52 19.73
N TYR A 195 -2.67 15.22 18.66
CA TYR A 195 -3.45 15.32 17.42
C TYR A 195 -2.56 15.54 16.19
N VAL A 196 -3.18 15.44 15.01
CA VAL A 196 -2.64 15.84 13.70
C VAL A 196 -3.49 16.98 13.11
N SER A 197 -2.98 17.63 12.07
CA SER A 197 -3.68 18.73 11.38
C SER A 197 -4.27 18.28 10.04
N PRO A 198 -5.27 19.01 9.51
CA PRO A 198 -5.75 18.80 8.14
C PRO A 198 -4.62 18.89 7.11
N ASN A 199 -4.67 18.05 6.07
CA ASN A 199 -3.66 17.98 5.01
C ASN A 199 -4.24 17.90 3.58
N GLY A 200 -5.57 18.00 3.43
CA GLY A 200 -6.28 17.90 2.14
C GLY A 200 -6.73 19.24 1.56
N GLY A 201 -6.20 20.35 2.08
CA GLY A 201 -6.66 21.71 1.79
C GLY A 201 -7.83 22.12 2.68
N MET A 202 -7.97 23.42 2.92
CA MET A 202 -9.04 23.96 3.75
C MET A 202 -9.40 25.38 3.32
N TYR A 203 -10.69 25.65 3.27
CA TYR A 203 -11.24 27.00 3.13
C TYR A 203 -12.53 27.05 3.94
N MET A 204 -12.45 27.60 5.15
CA MET A 204 -13.60 27.72 6.05
C MET A 204 -13.55 29.09 6.71
N VAL A 205 -14.70 29.75 6.81
CA VAL A 205 -14.81 31.01 7.54
C VAL A 205 -15.08 30.71 9.02
N ALA A 206 -14.34 31.37 9.90
CA ALA A 206 -14.54 31.30 11.34
C ALA A 206 -15.78 32.09 11.76
N ASP A 207 -16.54 31.56 12.72
CA ASP A 207 -17.52 32.33 13.46
C ASP A 207 -16.81 33.19 14.50
N THR A 208 -16.57 34.46 14.12
CA THR A 208 -15.90 35.45 14.96
C THR A 208 -16.86 36.32 15.76
N SER A 209 -18.16 36.01 15.78
CA SER A 209 -19.17 36.73 16.57
C SER A 209 -18.79 36.84 18.05
N ILE A 210 -17.99 35.90 18.55
CA ILE A 210 -17.48 35.84 19.93
C ILE A 210 -16.22 36.69 20.14
N ALA A 211 -15.49 37.03 19.07
CA ALA A 211 -14.13 37.60 19.16
C ALA A 211 -14.04 39.11 18.84
N GLY A 212 -15.10 39.73 18.30
CA GLY A 212 -15.06 41.14 17.87
C GLY A 212 -14.08 41.42 16.72
N VAL A 213 -13.51 40.37 16.12
CA VAL A 213 -12.63 40.42 14.96
C VAL A 213 -13.51 40.24 13.72
N GLY A 214 -13.24 40.97 12.64
CA GLY A 214 -13.93 40.75 11.35
C GLY A 214 -13.78 39.31 10.85
N SER A 215 -14.45 38.94 9.76
CA SER A 215 -14.40 37.57 9.23
C SER A 215 -12.96 37.09 9.01
N VAL A 216 -12.55 36.06 9.76
CA VAL A 216 -11.25 35.40 9.61
C VAL A 216 -11.45 34.01 9.03
N ASN A 217 -10.53 33.56 8.18
CA ASN A 217 -10.53 32.18 7.71
C ASN A 217 -9.87 31.27 8.75
N LEU A 218 -10.45 30.09 8.99
CA LEU A 218 -9.80 29.05 9.76
C LEU A 218 -8.50 28.62 9.08
N SER A 219 -7.48 28.36 9.88
CA SER A 219 -6.19 27.82 9.48
C SER A 219 -6.02 26.39 9.98
N ASN A 220 -5.05 25.64 9.44
CA ASN A 220 -4.79 24.26 9.89
C ASN A 220 -4.47 24.17 11.40
N GLY A 221 -4.00 25.25 12.03
CA GLY A 221 -3.75 25.31 13.47
C GLY A 221 -5.03 25.44 14.31
N ASP A 222 -6.15 25.82 13.69
CA ASP A 222 -7.46 25.94 14.35
C ASP A 222 -8.24 24.62 14.39
N VAL A 223 -7.65 23.53 13.84
CA VAL A 223 -8.28 22.22 13.75
C VAL A 223 -7.33 21.13 14.23
N ASN A 224 -7.79 20.37 15.21
CA ASN A 224 -7.11 19.19 15.74
C ASN A 224 -7.86 17.94 15.28
N ILE A 225 -7.15 16.99 14.68
CA ILE A 225 -7.70 15.70 14.23
C ILE A 225 -7.09 14.58 15.08
N SER A 226 -7.94 13.70 15.60
CA SER A 226 -7.51 12.51 16.33
C SER A 226 -8.05 11.25 15.68
N PHE A 227 -7.25 10.18 15.71
CA PHE A 227 -7.59 8.86 15.21
C PHE A 227 -7.64 7.92 16.41
N ASN A 228 -8.84 7.46 16.77
CA ASN A 228 -9.06 6.67 17.97
C ASN A 228 -9.57 5.29 17.58
N LYS A 229 -8.87 4.26 18.02
CA LYS A 229 -9.36 2.88 17.91
C LYS A 229 -10.21 2.53 19.12
N ILE A 230 -11.47 2.15 18.91
CA ILE A 230 -12.36 1.69 19.98
C ILE A 230 -11.96 0.27 20.36
N VAL A 231 -11.42 0.13 21.58
CA VAL A 231 -10.98 -1.16 22.14
C VAL A 231 -12.18 -2.04 22.49
N GLY A 232 -12.05 -3.36 22.27
CA GLY A 232 -13.09 -4.34 22.62
C GLY A 232 -14.19 -4.53 21.56
N SER A 233 -14.12 -3.80 20.45
CA SER A 233 -15.02 -4.00 19.31
C SER A 233 -14.37 -4.89 18.25
N ASN A 234 -15.06 -5.96 17.85
CA ASN A 234 -14.67 -6.83 16.73
C ASN A 234 -15.23 -6.34 15.38
N GLN A 235 -15.87 -5.17 15.34
CA GLN A 235 -16.43 -4.60 14.13
C GLN A 235 -15.36 -3.82 13.34
N ASN A 236 -15.43 -3.88 12.01
CA ASN A 236 -14.63 -3.03 11.12
C ASN A 236 -15.49 -1.83 10.67
N LYS A 237 -15.32 -0.72 11.38
CA LYS A 237 -16.12 0.50 11.18
C LYS A 237 -15.22 1.73 11.20
N LEU A 238 -15.64 2.74 10.45
CA LEU A 238 -15.05 4.06 10.48
C LEU A 238 -16.12 5.11 10.75
N THR A 239 -15.95 5.90 11.80
CA THR A 239 -16.86 6.99 12.16
C THR A 239 -16.15 8.34 12.08
N PHE A 240 -16.77 9.31 11.39
CA PHE A 240 -16.33 10.70 11.44
C PHE A 240 -17.19 11.47 12.44
N ARG A 241 -16.54 12.22 13.33
CA ARG A 241 -17.18 13.11 14.31
C ARG A 241 -16.60 14.51 14.22
N PHE A 242 -17.45 15.50 14.49
CA PHE A 242 -17.07 16.90 14.47
C PHE A 242 -17.36 17.52 15.83
N LEU A 243 -16.36 18.18 16.41
CA LEU A 243 -16.50 18.86 17.69
C LEU A 243 -16.26 20.35 17.54
N ASN A 244 -17.09 21.16 18.17
CA ASN A 244 -16.89 22.59 18.28
C ASN A 244 -15.78 22.92 19.32
N ASN A 245 -15.47 24.20 19.48
CA ASN A 245 -14.47 24.67 20.45
C ASN A 245 -14.84 24.40 21.92
N ARG A 246 -16.08 23.99 22.20
CA ARG A 246 -16.59 23.60 23.52
C ARG A 246 -16.69 22.08 23.71
N ASN A 247 -16.21 21.27 22.76
CA ASN A 247 -16.33 19.80 22.74
C ASN A 247 -17.76 19.26 22.59
N GLU A 248 -18.67 20.06 22.04
CA GLU A 248 -20.01 19.60 21.71
C GLU A 248 -20.03 19.11 20.26
N PHE A 249 -20.85 18.09 19.98
CA PHE A 249 -20.99 17.57 18.63
C PHE A 249 -21.58 18.62 17.68
N ILE A 250 -20.92 18.79 16.54
CA ILE A 250 -21.47 19.50 15.40
C ILE A 250 -22.22 18.48 14.55
N ASN A 251 -23.53 18.71 14.38
CA ASN A 251 -24.34 17.85 13.52
C ASN A 251 -23.74 17.79 12.09
N PRO A 252 -23.43 16.59 11.56
CA PRO A 252 -22.93 16.39 10.20
C PRO A 252 -23.81 17.04 9.11
N ASP A 253 -25.11 17.25 9.35
CA ASP A 253 -26.00 17.95 8.41
C ASP A 253 -25.62 19.41 8.16
N LYS A 254 -24.82 20.04 9.05
CA LYS A 254 -24.24 21.36 8.80
C LYS A 254 -23.24 21.34 7.64
N PHE A 255 -22.65 20.19 7.34
CA PHE A 255 -21.86 19.99 6.12
C PHE A 255 -22.74 19.58 4.94
N ASN A 256 -23.66 20.49 4.59
CA ASN A 256 -24.78 20.26 3.68
C ASN A 256 -24.40 19.91 2.23
N ASP A 257 -23.20 20.26 1.80
CA ASP A 257 -22.69 19.99 0.45
C ASP A 257 -21.73 18.78 0.41
N THR A 258 -21.61 18.04 1.53
CA THR A 258 -20.80 16.82 1.58
C THR A 258 -21.56 15.65 0.94
N ASP A 259 -20.94 15.00 -0.04
CA ASP A 259 -21.41 13.70 -0.53
C ASP A 259 -21.05 12.61 0.48
N TRP A 260 -21.86 12.49 1.52
CA TRP A 260 -21.69 11.51 2.58
C TRP A 260 -21.75 10.07 2.05
N LYS A 261 -22.50 9.81 0.98
CA LYS A 261 -22.65 8.44 0.45
C LYS A 261 -21.37 7.96 -0.23
N ASN A 262 -20.66 8.85 -0.92
CA ASN A 262 -19.44 8.52 -1.67
C ASN A 262 -18.17 9.13 -1.06
N LEU A 263 -18.19 9.46 0.24
CA LEU A 263 -17.06 10.11 0.91
C LEU A 263 -15.82 9.19 0.99
N ILE A 264 -16.04 7.90 1.21
CA ILE A 264 -15.02 6.85 1.31
C ILE A 264 -15.52 5.58 0.63
N HIS A 265 -14.64 4.62 0.38
CA HIS A 265 -15.06 3.27 -0.03
C HIS A 265 -15.58 2.48 1.19
N GLY A 266 -16.74 2.88 1.69
CA GLY A 266 -17.43 2.29 2.81
C GLY A 266 -18.89 2.02 2.47
N PHE A 267 -19.51 1.16 3.26
CA PHE A 267 -20.86 0.65 3.01
C PHE A 267 -21.76 0.90 4.22
N ASN A 268 -23.08 0.71 4.04
CA ASN A 268 -24.08 0.80 5.11
C ASN A 268 -23.96 2.09 5.93
N MET A 269 -23.85 3.24 5.26
CA MET A 269 -23.70 4.54 5.91
C MET A 269 -24.84 4.84 6.89
N VAL A 270 -24.49 5.13 8.14
CA VAL A 270 -25.41 5.61 9.18
C VAL A 270 -25.00 7.00 9.61
N LYS A 271 -25.88 7.99 9.42
CA LYS A 271 -25.68 9.39 9.85
C LYS A 271 -26.67 9.76 10.94
N ASN A 272 -26.17 10.36 12.02
CA ASN A 272 -26.96 10.94 13.10
C ASN A 272 -26.38 12.29 13.53
N ALA A 273 -26.92 12.89 14.59
CA ALA A 273 -26.50 14.21 15.06
C ALA A 273 -25.05 14.28 15.60
N GLU A 274 -24.41 13.15 15.90
CA GLU A 274 -23.07 13.11 16.47
C GLU A 274 -21.98 12.73 15.45
N GLY A 275 -22.33 12.03 14.38
CA GLY A 275 -21.36 11.52 13.42
C GLY A 275 -21.93 10.72 12.26
N VAL A 276 -21.02 10.29 11.39
CA VAL A 276 -21.31 9.45 10.22
C VAL A 276 -20.43 8.21 10.27
N THR A 277 -21.06 7.04 10.30
CA THR A 277 -20.40 5.73 10.42
C THR A 277 -20.58 4.92 9.15
N TYR A 278 -19.53 4.19 8.76
CA TYR A 278 -19.50 3.27 7.62
C TYR A 278 -18.95 1.92 8.06
N ASP A 279 -19.47 0.85 7.46
CA ASP A 279 -18.78 -0.44 7.43
C ASP A 279 -17.65 -0.37 6.39
N VAL A 280 -16.45 -0.80 6.77
CA VAL A 280 -15.25 -0.64 5.94
C VAL A 280 -14.41 -1.92 5.91
N ALA A 281 -13.68 -2.12 4.82
CA ALA A 281 -12.64 -3.13 4.75
C ALA A 281 -11.28 -2.45 5.04
N TYR A 282 -10.35 -3.22 5.62
CA TYR A 282 -8.99 -2.76 5.89
C TYR A 282 -7.96 -3.44 4.97
N PRO A 283 -6.80 -2.79 4.73
CA PRO A 283 -6.47 -1.41 5.14
C PRO A 283 -7.29 -0.35 4.38
N ILE A 284 -7.27 0.89 4.86
CA ILE A 284 -7.81 2.06 4.16
C ILE A 284 -6.62 2.90 3.67
N PRO A 285 -6.46 3.18 2.37
CA PRO A 285 -7.17 2.55 1.25
C PRO A 285 -6.77 1.08 1.07
N LEU A 286 -7.63 0.31 0.39
CA LEU A 286 -7.50 -1.15 0.24
C LEU A 286 -6.34 -1.60 -0.66
N ALA A 287 -5.94 -0.74 -1.59
CA ALA A 287 -4.80 -0.91 -2.47
C ALA A 287 -4.27 0.47 -2.88
N ALA A 288 -2.98 0.54 -3.23
CA ALA A 288 -2.33 1.77 -3.70
C ALA A 288 -2.66 2.03 -5.17
N ILE A 289 -3.93 2.27 -5.48
CA ILE A 289 -4.42 2.57 -6.83
C ILE A 289 -5.28 3.84 -6.80
N ASN A 290 -5.25 4.61 -7.88
CA ASN A 290 -6.07 5.80 -7.99
C ASN A 290 -7.54 5.41 -8.22
N THR A 291 -8.41 5.78 -7.27
CA THR A 291 -9.86 5.61 -7.29
C THR A 291 -10.53 6.95 -6.96
N VAL A 292 -11.85 7.01 -7.07
CA VAL A 292 -12.63 8.18 -6.64
C VAL A 292 -12.48 8.50 -5.13
N TYR A 293 -12.08 7.50 -4.33
CA TYR A 293 -11.94 7.62 -2.87
C TYR A 293 -10.52 7.90 -2.39
N THR A 294 -9.54 7.97 -3.30
CA THR A 294 -8.12 8.11 -2.94
C THR A 294 -7.52 9.39 -3.49
N THR A 295 -6.34 9.75 -3.00
CA THR A 295 -5.49 10.74 -3.65
C THR A 295 -5.02 10.24 -5.02
N GLY A 296 -4.47 11.14 -5.85
CA GLY A 296 -4.02 10.78 -7.21
C GLY A 296 -2.95 9.69 -7.25
N GLY A 297 -2.18 9.51 -6.17
CA GLY A 297 -1.22 8.41 -6.01
C GLY A 297 -1.80 7.12 -5.44
N GLY A 298 -3.08 7.09 -5.05
CA GLY A 298 -3.76 5.91 -4.52
C GLY A 298 -3.37 5.48 -3.10
N THR A 299 -2.33 6.05 -2.51
CA THR A 299 -1.75 5.62 -1.23
C THR A 299 -2.51 6.11 0.01
N LEU A 300 -3.36 7.13 -0.15
CA LEU A 300 -4.18 7.70 0.92
C LEU A 300 -5.65 7.76 0.46
N ALA A 301 -6.58 7.47 1.37
CA ALA A 301 -7.98 7.85 1.21
C ALA A 301 -8.08 9.38 1.25
N LYS A 302 -8.99 9.93 0.44
CA LYS A 302 -9.23 11.37 0.31
C LYS A 302 -10.66 11.66 0.75
N THR A 303 -10.80 12.46 1.79
CA THR A 303 -12.10 12.92 2.27
C THR A 303 -12.16 14.44 2.25
N VAL A 304 -13.30 15.00 1.85
CA VAL A 304 -13.53 16.43 1.82
C VAL A 304 -14.93 16.71 2.35
N PHE A 305 -15.01 17.37 3.50
CA PHE A 305 -16.25 17.81 4.13
C PHE A 305 -16.55 19.21 3.62
N ARG A 306 -17.74 19.42 3.04
CA ARG A 306 -18.15 20.65 2.37
C ARG A 306 -19.42 21.23 2.96
N TYR A 307 -19.52 22.54 2.92
CA TYR A 307 -20.76 23.25 3.15
C TYR A 307 -20.83 24.53 2.34
N GLN A 308 -22.06 24.96 2.07
CA GLN A 308 -22.35 26.24 1.46
C GLN A 308 -23.03 27.16 2.47
N ARG A 309 -22.64 28.43 2.47
CA ARG A 309 -23.26 29.49 3.27
C ARG A 309 -23.45 30.76 2.46
N LEU A 310 -24.26 31.69 2.97
CA LEU A 310 -24.39 33.02 2.37
C LEU A 310 -23.31 33.96 2.91
N GLY A 311 -22.45 34.40 2.00
CA GLY A 311 -21.36 35.33 2.22
C GLY A 311 -21.78 36.79 2.17
N PHE A 312 -20.77 37.67 2.24
CA PHE A 312 -20.98 39.10 2.07
C PHE A 312 -21.59 39.40 0.68
N GLY A 313 -22.60 40.28 0.65
CA GLY A 313 -23.29 40.65 -0.58
C GLY A 313 -24.17 39.54 -1.17
N ASN A 314 -24.70 38.62 -0.34
CA ASN A 314 -25.59 37.52 -0.73
C ASN A 314 -24.98 36.56 -1.77
N ARG A 315 -23.66 36.39 -1.74
CA ARG A 315 -22.97 35.42 -2.61
C ARG A 315 -22.85 34.07 -1.92
N ILE A 316 -23.04 32.99 -2.65
CA ILE A 316 -22.80 31.63 -2.13
C ILE A 316 -21.29 31.44 -1.95
N GLU A 317 -20.88 31.06 -0.74
CA GLU A 317 -19.50 30.70 -0.41
C GLU A 317 -19.37 29.18 -0.26
N ASN A 318 -18.51 28.57 -1.07
CA ASN A 318 -18.18 27.15 -0.98
C ASN A 318 -17.05 26.95 0.04
N ASN A 319 -17.35 26.30 1.15
CA ASN A 319 -16.40 26.05 2.23
C ASN A 319 -16.10 24.56 2.32
N TYR A 320 -14.87 24.21 2.69
CA TYR A 320 -14.44 22.82 2.78
C TYR A 320 -13.28 22.58 3.76
N LEU A 321 -13.22 21.35 4.27
CA LEU A 321 -12.10 20.78 5.01
C LEU A 321 -11.70 19.45 4.40
N GLY A 322 -10.46 19.35 3.94
CA GLY A 322 -9.89 18.14 3.35
C GLY A 322 -9.00 17.37 4.34
N LEU A 323 -9.18 16.06 4.38
CA LEU A 323 -8.32 15.12 5.11
C LEU A 323 -7.95 13.95 4.20
N ASN A 324 -6.65 13.79 3.95
CA ASN A 324 -6.07 12.63 3.31
C ASN A 324 -5.44 11.73 4.38
N PHE A 325 -5.82 10.46 4.41
CA PHE A 325 -5.37 9.55 5.45
C PHE A 325 -5.24 8.10 5.00
N ALA A 326 -4.56 7.29 5.80
CA ALA A 326 -4.59 5.84 5.71
C ALA A 326 -4.76 5.24 7.11
N ILE A 327 -5.43 4.08 7.19
CA ILE A 327 -5.54 3.27 8.41
C ILE A 327 -5.16 1.85 8.04
N TYR A 328 -4.07 1.35 8.60
CA TYR A 328 -3.49 0.05 8.29
C TYR A 328 -4.00 -1.04 9.23
N GLU A 329 -4.25 -0.68 10.48
CA GLU A 329 -4.66 -1.63 11.50
C GLU A 329 -6.19 -1.83 11.49
N PRO A 330 -6.68 -3.07 11.30
CA PRO A 330 -8.12 -3.35 11.33
C PRO A 330 -8.77 -3.06 12.68
N GLY A 331 -10.01 -2.59 12.66
CA GLY A 331 -10.84 -2.44 13.86
C GLY A 331 -11.93 -1.39 13.70
N ASN A 332 -12.49 -0.97 14.83
CA ASN A 332 -13.46 0.12 14.89
C ASN A 332 -12.74 1.43 15.19
N TRP A 333 -12.75 2.36 14.24
CA TRP A 333 -12.01 3.61 14.30
C TRP A 333 -12.95 4.81 14.31
N GLU A 334 -12.60 5.82 15.08
CA GLU A 334 -13.20 7.14 15.05
C GLU A 334 -12.16 8.18 14.63
N ILE A 335 -12.49 9.00 13.63
CA ILE A 335 -11.76 10.21 13.27
C ILE A 335 -12.54 11.40 13.81
N ILE A 336 -11.98 12.06 14.82
CA ILE A 336 -12.60 13.21 15.46
C ILE A 336 -11.90 14.47 14.98
N ILE A 337 -12.66 15.34 14.31
CA ILE A 337 -12.23 16.64 13.80
C ILE A 337 -12.75 17.70 14.78
N ARG A 338 -11.84 18.26 15.57
CA ARG A 338 -12.15 19.26 16.58
C ARG A 338 -11.68 20.64 16.13
N PHE A 339 -12.60 21.59 16.08
CA PHE A 339 -12.30 23.00 15.94
C PHE A 339 -11.89 23.55 17.31
N ASN A 340 -10.63 23.93 17.48
CA ASN A 340 -10.06 24.17 18.82
C ASN A 340 -10.21 25.64 19.29
N ARG A 341 -10.17 26.60 18.37
CA ARG A 341 -10.17 28.04 18.65
C ARG A 341 -11.49 28.69 18.26
N TYR A 342 -11.87 28.55 17.00
CA TYR A 342 -13.10 29.11 16.45
C TYR A 342 -13.93 28.03 15.77
N ASN A 343 -15.25 28.18 15.81
CA ASN A 343 -16.15 27.28 15.11
C ASN A 343 -16.28 27.67 13.63
N PRO A 344 -16.61 26.73 12.74
CA PRO A 344 -17.03 27.08 11.40
C PRO A 344 -18.30 27.92 11.44
N LYS A 345 -18.31 28.99 10.66
CA LYS A 345 -19.53 29.75 10.38
C LYS A 345 -20.31 29.04 9.29
N PHE A 346 -21.49 28.51 9.63
CA PHE A 346 -22.34 27.74 8.70
C PHE A 346 -23.46 28.58 8.07
N ASP A 347 -23.81 29.70 8.70
CA ASP A 347 -24.87 30.64 8.31
C ASP A 347 -24.32 31.89 7.62
#